data_AF-X1JPX5-F1
#
_entry.id   AF-X1JPX5-F1
#
_cell.length_a   1.000
_cell.length_b   1.000
_cell.length_c   1.000
_cell.angle_alpha   90.00
_cell.angle_beta   90.00
_cell.angle_gamma   90.00
#
_symmetry.space_group_name_H-M   'P 1'
#
loop_
_entity.id
_entity.type
_entity.pdbx_description
1 polymer ?
#
loop_
_entity_poly.entity_id
_entity_poly.type
_entity_poly.pdbx_seq_one_letter_code
_entity_poly.pdbx_strand_id
1 'polypeptide(L)' 'LLDKYEEGLREVGYKYFDDCILTRTIKNAPLYYLIFATKNEKGKEFYSKVSMRSRTGQSRF' A
#
# COMPACT_ATOMS: atom_id res chain seq x y z
N LEU A 1 2.93 -14.18 -5.28
CA LEU A 1 3.78 -13.85 -4.09
C LEU A 1 3.08 -12.82 -3.22
N LEU A 2 2.60 -11.72 -3.83
CA LEU A 2 1.78 -10.72 -3.16
C LEU A 2 0.48 -11.30 -2.57
N ASP A 3 -0.21 -12.17 -3.32
CA ASP A 3 -1.47 -12.77 -2.88
C ASP A 3 -1.34 -13.58 -1.59
N LYS A 4 -0.25 -14.36 -1.47
CA LYS A 4 0.04 -15.12 -0.23
C LYS A 4 0.33 -14.21 0.96
N TYR A 5 0.92 -13.04 0.71
CA TYR A 5 1.21 -12.07 1.75
C TYR A 5 -0.07 -11.36 2.21
N GLU A 6 -0.94 -10.99 1.27
CA GLU A 6 -2.27 -10.46 1.58
C GLU A 6 -3.13 -11.46 2.35
N GLU A 7 -3.04 -12.75 2.00
CA GLU A 7 -3.72 -13.84 2.70
C GLU A 7 -3.26 -13.93 4.16
N GLY A 8 -1.95 -13.92 4.43
CA GLY A 8 -1.43 -13.86 5.80
C GLY A 8 -1.84 -12.59 6.56
N LEU A 9 -1.94 -11.45 5.89
CA LEU A 9 -2.45 -10.22 6.51
C LEU A 9 -3.95 -10.34 6.89
N ARG A 10 -4.75 -11.06 6.10
CA ARG A 10 -6.15 -11.35 6.44
C ARG A 10 -6.26 -12.25 7.66
N GLU A 11 -5.39 -13.25 7.78
CA GLU A 11 -5.36 -14.14 8.96
C GLU A 11 -5.09 -13.39 10.26
N VAL A 12 -4.21 -12.38 10.26
CA VAL A 12 -3.95 -11.52 11.43
C VAL A 12 -4.98 -10.39 11.63
N GLY A 13 -6.02 -10.36 10.79
CA GLY A 13 -7.21 -9.53 10.93
C GLY A 13 -7.20 -8.19 10.20
N TYR A 14 -6.28 -7.97 9.26
CA TYR A 14 -6.40 -6.85 8.31
C TYR A 14 -7.47 -7.16 7.26
N LYS A 15 -8.28 -6.15 6.93
CA LYS A 15 -9.47 -6.34 6.08
C LYS A 15 -9.42 -5.52 4.80
N TYR A 16 -8.67 -4.42 4.83
CA TYR A 16 -8.58 -3.48 3.73
C TYR A 16 -7.13 -3.30 3.33
N PHE A 17 -6.87 -3.42 2.03
CA PHE A 17 -5.55 -3.33 1.42
C PHE A 17 -5.58 -2.25 0.35
N ASP A 18 -4.51 -1.47 0.22
CA ASP A 18 -4.34 -0.48 -0.84
C ASP A 18 -2.88 -0.32 -1.23
N ASP A 19 -2.66 0.31 -2.38
CA ASP A 19 -1.39 0.89 -2.82
C ASP A 19 -0.21 -0.09 -2.84
N CYS A 20 -0.11 -0.86 -3.92
CA CYS A 20 1.05 -1.74 -4.16
C CYS A 20 2.17 -0.96 -4.85
N ILE A 21 3.06 -0.37 -4.07
CA ILE A 21 4.20 0.37 -4.60
C ILE A 21 5.38 -0.59 -4.70
N LEU A 22 5.75 -0.93 -5.93
CA LEU A 22 6.99 -1.65 -6.18
C LEU A 22 8.17 -0.69 -6.06
N THR A 23 8.91 -0.79 -4.97
CA THR A 23 10.17 -0.08 -4.80
C THR A 23 11.26 -0.80 -5.57
N ARG A 24 12.00 -0.04 -6.38
CA ARG A 24 13.07 -0.55 -7.24
C ARG A 24 14.40 0.08 -6.86
N THR A 25 15.47 -0.62 -7.16
CA THR A 25 16.84 -0.10 -7.06
C THR A 25 17.12 0.93 -8.14
N ILE A 26 18.26 1.63 -8.04
CA ILE A 26 18.75 2.55 -9.07
C ILE A 26 18.90 1.87 -10.43
N LYS A 27 19.13 0.55 -10.45
CA LYS A 27 19.21 -0.27 -11.68
C LYS A 27 17.85 -0.82 -12.13
N ASN A 28 16.74 -0.26 -11.63
CA ASN A 28 15.36 -0.66 -11.93
C ASN A 28 14.99 -2.12 -11.53
N ALA A 29 15.84 -2.79 -10.74
CA ALA A 29 15.54 -4.14 -10.22
C ALA A 29 14.55 -4.05 -9.03
N PRO A 30 13.54 -4.93 -8.96
CA PRO A 30 12.56 -4.95 -7.87
C PRO A 30 13.24 -5.27 -6.53
N LEU A 31 12.98 -4.46 -5.50
CA LEU A 31 13.54 -4.64 -4.16
C LEU A 31 12.47 -5.18 -3.19
N TYR A 32 11.37 -4.46 -3.04
CA TYR A 32 10.23 -4.87 -2.20
C TYR A 32 8.93 -4.19 -2.65
N TYR A 33 7.80 -4.73 -2.18
CA TYR A 33 6.49 -4.10 -2.30
C TYR A 33 6.13 -3.42 -0.98
N LEU A 34 5.77 -2.14 -1.04
CA LEU A 34 5.04 -1.47 0.03
C LEU A 34 3.55 -1.71 -0.19
N ILE A 35 2.86 -2.14 0.88
CA ILE A 35 1.43 -2.41 0.88
C ILE A 35 0.84 -1.68 2.09
N PHE A 36 -0.20 -0.90 1.87
CA PHE A 36 -1.00 -0.37 2.96
C PHE A 36 -2.04 -1.40 3.40
N ALA A 37 -2.10 -1.72 4.70
CA ALA A 37 -3.08 -2.63 5.26
C ALA A 37 -3.71 -2.03 6.52
N THR A 38 -5.04 -2.11 6.63
CA THR A 38 -5.79 -1.62 7.79
C THR A 38 -6.94 -2.54 8.17
N LYS A 39 -7.27 -2.55 9.46
CA LYS A 39 -8.44 -3.24 10.01
C LYS A 39 -9.70 -2.37 9.93
N ASN A 40 -9.54 -1.07 9.74
CA ASN A 40 -10.61 -0.08 9.74
C ASN A 40 -10.97 0.33 8.31
N GLU A 41 -12.26 0.33 7.99
CA GLU A 41 -12.79 0.69 6.67
C GLU A 41 -12.37 2.10 6.20
N LYS A 42 -12.28 3.06 7.14
CA LYS A 42 -11.88 4.44 6.87
C LYS A 42 -10.37 4.64 6.87
N GLY A 43 -9.60 3.61 7.24
CA GLY A 43 -8.14 3.71 7.30
C GLY A 43 -7.52 4.04 5.94
N LYS A 44 -8.11 3.53 4.86
CA LYS A 44 -7.71 3.87 3.48
C LYS A 44 -7.93 5.35 3.17
N GLU A 45 -9.11 5.87 3.48
CA GLU A 45 -9.44 7.28 3.25
C GLU A 45 -8.53 8.21 4.06
N PHE A 46 -8.30 7.86 5.33
CA PHE A 46 -7.37 8.57 6.19
C PHE A 46 -5.94 8.56 5.62
N TYR A 47 -5.43 7.39 5.25
CA TYR A 47 -4.10 7.25 4.66
C TYR A 47 -3.97 8.04 3.36
N SER A 48 -4.97 7.98 2.48
CA SER A 48 -4.98 8.74 1.23
C SER A 48 -4.98 10.26 1.47
N LYS A 49 -5.76 10.74 2.44
CA LYS A 49 -5.80 12.17 2.81
C LYS A 49 -4.50 12.66 3.43
N VAL A 50 -3.91 11.88 4.34
CA VAL A 50 -2.66 12.25 5.03
C VAL A 50 -1.44 12.11 4.14
N SER A 51 -1.39 11.08 3.29
CA SER A 51 -0.24 10.86 2.42
C SER A 51 -0.13 11.89 1.28
N MET A 52 -1.16 12.71 1.03
CA MET A 52 -1.26 13.66 -0.09
C MET A 52 -0.85 13.05 -1.45
N ARG A 53 -0.82 11.72 -1.55
CA ARG A 53 -0.47 11.01 -2.77
C ARG A 53 -1.73 10.99 -3.61
N SER A 54 -1.76 11.86 -4.62
CA SER A 54 -2.63 11.61 -5.76
C SER A 54 -2.35 10.19 -6.27
N ARG A 55 -3.40 9.46 -6.68
CA ARG A 55 -3.27 8.17 -7.41
C ARG A 55 -2.32 8.23 -8.62
N THR A 56 -1.96 9.44 -9.08
CA THR A 56 -1.00 9.69 -10.17
C THR A 56 0.42 10.04 -9.69
N GLY A 57 0.71 10.00 -8.39
CA GLY A 57 2.03 10.33 -7.83
C GLY A 57 2.36 11.82 -7.76
N GLN A 58 1.45 12.72 -8.13
CA GLN A 58 1.64 14.17 -7.98
C GLN A 58 1.04 14.69 -6.68
N SER A 59 1.89 15.20 -5.78
CA SER A 59 1.47 16.05 -4.68
C SER A 59 0.98 17.39 -5.25
N ARG A 60 -0.24 17.82 -4.92
CA ARG A 60 -0.68 19.20 -5.14
C ARG A 60 -0.41 19.98 -3.85
N PHE A 61 0.50 20.94 -3.93
CA PHE A 61 0.69 21.97 -2.91
C PHE A 61 -0.46 22.98 -2.99
#